data_AF-A0A9D5QT92-F1
#
_entry.id   AF-A0A9D5QT92-F1
#
_cell.length_a   1.000
_cell.length_b   1.000
_cell.length_c   1.000
_cell.angle_alpha   90.00
_cell.angle_beta   90.00
_cell.angle_gamma   90.00
#
_symmetry.space_group_name_H-M   'P 1'
#
loop_
_entity.id
_entity.type
_entity.pdbx_description
1 polymer ?
#
loop_
_entity_poly.entity_id
_entity_poly.type
_entity_poly.pdbx_seq_one_letter_code
_entity_poly.pdbx_strand_id
1 'polypeptide(L)'
;MKKNEIEQRVLAMEGVEALNDMQRAMIDDENQRVMLTAPTGSGKTIAFAVRLLRDVERGRDGVQAVVLAPTRELVVQIAGGLRKIGGGDVRCVALYGGHNMRDEVNELRVVPAVVVATPGRMVDHLNRRNIDVSGARCLVIDEFDKCLQLGFQDEMEKIARRLRRVRLMILTSATRGDDALPDFVGAAHSYRRYDFGKAVAGYVAGNVAGVTRPAHGNVVVGPSPAAHGSVVGASSPAHNQGVLSAGQETPATCSATAGCAAGDGPTTSTAAPVPEIEIVEVRSASRDKLAALGALLRAEQPGRVIVFVNHRESAERVYDYLRKEGADVVLYHGALDQQQRRIAVELLANGSRPVMVATDLAARGLDIPAIDAVVHYHLPGDAETWTHRNGRTARQGATGTAYAIVSDGESLPAGVVPARCVEAGDVAGSAAGDGPTTTLRAHLDKECGRGRPHHDSAQLPRGVMATLYINAGKKEKISKGDVAGYVMQKGGLSREQVGRIAIDDHYALVAVPAAEAEAVVAALRPHKLKGQRVRVSVIHNS
;
A
#
# COMPACT_ATOMS: atom_id res chain seq x y z
N MET A 1 10.05 29.35 3.78
CA MET A 1 8.74 29.99 3.43
C MET A 1 7.95 30.32 4.70
N LYS A 2 6.92 31.19 4.66
CA LYS A 2 6.09 31.52 5.85
C LYS A 2 5.09 30.40 6.19
N LYS A 3 4.81 30.16 7.49
CA LYS A 3 3.86 29.10 7.95
C LYS A 3 2.51 29.15 7.22
N ASN A 4 1.80 30.27 7.29
CA ASN A 4 0.46 30.44 6.71
C ASN A 4 0.43 30.20 5.18
N GLU A 5 1.52 30.53 4.47
CA GLU A 5 1.62 30.30 3.03
C GLU A 5 1.76 28.80 2.71
N ILE A 6 2.56 28.08 3.49
CA ILE A 6 2.71 26.62 3.37
C ILE A 6 1.38 25.92 3.68
N GLU A 7 0.70 26.34 4.75
CA GLU A 7 -0.61 25.83 5.15
C GLU A 7 -1.66 26.00 4.05
N GLN A 8 -1.81 27.21 3.50
CA GLN A 8 -2.73 27.48 2.39
C GLN A 8 -2.44 26.59 1.17
N ARG A 9 -1.17 26.33 0.85
CA ARG A 9 -0.80 25.45 -0.27
C ARG A 9 -1.07 23.97 -0.01
N VAL A 10 -1.04 23.53 1.24
CA VAL A 10 -1.45 22.16 1.63
C VAL A 10 -2.97 22.01 1.56
N LEU A 11 -3.74 22.99 2.05
CA LEU A 11 -5.20 23.00 1.97
C LEU A 11 -5.73 23.14 0.53
N ALA A 12 -4.91 23.68 -0.39
CA ALA A 12 -5.22 23.71 -1.82
C ALA A 12 -4.96 22.37 -2.54
N MET A 13 -4.50 21.32 -1.85
CA MET A 13 -4.33 20.00 -2.43
C MET A 13 -5.64 19.22 -2.43
N GLU A 14 -5.98 18.58 -3.56
CA GLU A 14 -7.16 17.72 -3.68
C GLU A 14 -7.23 16.68 -2.55
N GLY A 15 -8.36 16.65 -1.83
CA GLY A 15 -8.59 15.72 -0.72
C GLY A 15 -8.04 16.16 0.65
N VAL A 16 -7.60 17.42 0.81
CA VAL A 16 -7.11 17.95 2.10
C VAL A 16 -8.03 19.07 2.61
N GLU A 17 -9.07 18.72 3.35
CA GLU A 17 -10.03 19.68 3.93
C GLU A 17 -9.45 20.45 5.14
N ALA A 18 -8.57 19.81 5.90
CA ALA A 18 -7.91 20.40 7.07
C ALA A 18 -6.55 19.73 7.34
N LEU A 19 -5.63 20.45 8.01
CA LEU A 19 -4.41 19.85 8.53
C LEU A 19 -4.72 18.90 9.69
N ASN A 20 -4.20 17.68 9.63
CA ASN A 20 -4.29 16.73 10.74
C ASN A 20 -3.33 17.11 11.89
N ASP A 21 -3.51 16.49 13.07
CA ASP A 21 -2.76 16.88 14.27
C ASP A 21 -1.24 16.71 14.12
N MET A 22 -0.81 15.73 13.32
CA MET A 22 0.60 15.53 12.97
C MET A 22 1.15 16.65 12.09
N GLN A 23 0.40 17.07 11.08
CA GLN A 23 0.79 18.17 10.20
C GLN A 23 0.82 19.50 10.96
N ARG A 24 -0.13 19.74 11.87
CA ARG A 24 -0.10 20.90 12.79
C ARG A 24 1.09 20.83 13.76
N ALA A 25 1.35 19.69 14.38
CA ALA A 25 2.51 19.52 15.26
C ALA A 25 3.85 19.81 14.54
N MET A 26 3.98 19.41 13.28
CA MET A 26 5.17 19.69 12.46
C MET A 26 5.20 21.10 11.85
N ILE A 27 4.05 21.74 11.60
CA ILE A 27 4.04 23.15 11.13
C ILE A 27 4.51 24.09 12.22
N ASP A 28 4.29 23.74 13.50
CA ASP A 28 4.67 24.54 14.66
C ASP A 28 6.00 24.16 15.31
N ASP A 29 6.54 22.95 15.04
CA ASP A 29 7.86 22.53 15.52
C ASP A 29 8.98 23.54 15.20
N GLU A 30 9.85 23.81 16.17
CA GLU A 30 11.06 24.64 15.98
C GLU A 30 12.35 23.90 16.37
N ASN A 31 12.28 22.58 16.59
CA ASN A 31 13.41 21.78 17.00
C ASN A 31 14.40 21.55 15.84
N GLN A 32 15.65 21.31 16.19
CA GLN A 32 16.74 20.99 15.24
C GLN A 32 16.77 19.50 14.87
N ARG A 33 16.17 18.64 15.69
CA ARG A 33 16.19 17.19 15.55
C ARG A 33 14.80 16.67 15.88
N VAL A 34 14.14 16.06 14.91
CA VAL A 34 12.75 15.63 15.00
C VAL A 34 12.63 14.17 14.58
N MET A 35 11.97 13.36 15.40
CA MET A 35 11.66 11.96 15.07
C MET A 35 10.14 11.80 15.04
N LEU A 36 9.61 11.45 13.87
CA LEU A 36 8.18 11.39 13.61
C LEU A 36 7.72 9.95 13.35
N THR A 37 7.05 9.35 14.33
CA THR A 37 6.49 8.00 14.24
C THR A 37 5.00 8.07 13.93
N ALA A 38 4.57 7.52 12.80
CA ALA A 38 3.15 7.43 12.42
C ALA A 38 2.94 6.31 11.39
N PRO A 39 1.76 5.68 11.28
CA PRO A 39 1.49 4.66 10.26
C PRO A 39 1.64 5.21 8.83
N THR A 40 1.77 4.37 7.80
CA THR A 40 1.79 4.86 6.41
C THR A 40 0.39 5.35 6.01
N GLY A 41 0.31 6.19 4.98
CA GLY A 41 -0.95 6.84 4.58
C GLY A 41 -1.41 7.99 5.50
N SER A 42 -0.88 8.11 6.73
CA SER A 42 -1.22 9.18 7.70
C SER A 42 -0.83 10.62 7.27
N GLY A 43 -0.15 10.79 6.13
CA GLY A 43 0.31 12.08 5.65
C GLY A 43 1.69 12.53 6.17
N LYS A 44 2.54 11.59 6.64
CA LYS A 44 3.94 11.86 7.08
C LYS A 44 4.71 12.75 6.10
N THR A 45 4.58 12.48 4.80
CA THR A 45 5.22 13.24 3.72
C THR A 45 4.85 14.72 3.73
N ILE A 46 3.57 15.06 3.97
CA ILE A 46 3.13 16.45 4.09
C ILE A 46 3.70 17.05 5.39
N ALA A 47 3.64 16.30 6.50
CA ALA A 47 4.08 16.76 7.80
C ALA A 47 5.58 17.15 7.84
N PHE A 48 6.50 16.34 7.30
CA PHE A 48 7.90 16.77 7.21
C PHE A 48 8.11 17.82 6.11
N ALA A 49 7.35 17.80 5.00
CA ALA A 49 7.48 18.79 3.94
C ALA A 49 7.15 20.20 4.43
N VAL A 50 6.09 20.38 5.24
CA VAL A 50 5.77 21.71 5.81
C VAL A 50 6.87 22.22 6.73
N ARG A 51 7.50 21.34 7.52
CA ARG A 51 8.63 21.70 8.40
C ARG A 51 9.91 22.02 7.62
N LEU A 52 10.22 21.25 6.57
CA LEU A 52 11.37 21.44 5.68
C LEU A 52 11.26 22.76 4.90
N LEU A 53 10.09 23.04 4.30
CA LEU A 53 9.90 24.19 3.43
C LEU A 53 9.90 25.54 4.17
N ARG A 54 9.78 25.54 5.51
CA ARG A 54 10.05 26.73 6.34
C ARG A 54 11.51 27.18 6.20
N ASP A 55 12.45 26.24 6.22
CA ASP A 55 13.90 26.48 6.27
C ASP A 55 14.56 26.58 4.88
N VAL A 56 13.78 26.40 3.80
CA VAL A 56 14.20 26.71 2.42
C VAL A 56 14.01 28.20 2.13
N GLU A 57 15.11 28.86 1.76
CA GLU A 57 15.19 30.28 1.42
C GLU A 57 14.95 30.47 -0.09
N ARG A 58 14.04 31.37 -0.46
CA ARG A 58 13.74 31.69 -1.87
C ARG A 58 14.91 32.40 -2.53
N GLY A 59 15.18 32.07 -3.80
CA GLY A 59 16.23 32.72 -4.61
C GLY A 59 17.67 32.48 -4.13
N ARG A 60 17.89 31.59 -3.16
CA ARG A 60 19.22 31.21 -2.71
C ARG A 60 19.73 30.00 -3.49
N ASP A 61 20.86 30.20 -4.16
CA ASP A 61 21.52 29.18 -4.96
C ASP A 61 22.05 28.01 -4.12
N GLY A 62 22.12 26.84 -4.77
CA GLY A 62 22.63 25.60 -4.19
C GLY A 62 21.56 24.72 -3.55
N VAL A 63 21.93 23.47 -3.27
CA VAL A 63 21.07 22.53 -2.54
C VAL A 63 20.94 22.99 -1.09
N GLN A 64 19.71 23.19 -0.63
CA GLN A 64 19.38 23.65 0.73
C GLN A 64 18.83 22.51 1.61
N ALA A 65 18.15 21.53 1.01
CA ALA A 65 17.66 20.35 1.72
C ALA A 65 17.89 19.06 0.92
N VAL A 66 18.19 17.97 1.64
CA VAL A 66 18.27 16.60 1.10
C VAL A 66 17.23 15.74 1.80
N VAL A 67 16.49 14.96 1.03
CA VAL A 67 15.53 13.96 1.52
C VAL A 67 15.94 12.60 1.00
N LEU A 68 16.13 11.64 1.90
CA LEU A 68 16.44 10.24 1.57
C LEU A 68 15.20 9.38 1.79
N ALA A 69 14.94 8.45 0.89
CA ALA A 69 13.87 7.46 1.02
C ALA A 69 14.29 6.11 0.42
N PRO A 70 13.78 4.97 0.90
CA PRO A 70 14.33 3.66 0.59
C PRO A 70 14.04 3.18 -0.85
N THR A 71 12.95 3.63 -1.46
CA THR A 71 12.49 3.15 -2.78
C THR A 71 12.35 4.26 -3.81
N ARG A 72 12.41 3.89 -5.09
CA ARG A 72 12.17 4.77 -6.23
C ARG A 72 10.79 5.42 -6.15
N GLU A 73 9.79 4.62 -5.79
CA GLU A 73 8.38 4.97 -5.76
C GLU A 73 8.14 6.06 -4.70
N LEU A 74 8.71 5.89 -3.50
CA LEU A 74 8.68 6.91 -2.44
C LEU A 74 9.41 8.18 -2.85
N VAL A 75 10.61 8.08 -3.45
CA VAL A 75 11.35 9.26 -3.94
C VAL A 75 10.53 10.07 -4.94
N VAL A 76 9.85 9.41 -5.89
CA VAL A 76 8.96 10.07 -6.86
C VAL A 76 7.75 10.72 -6.17
N GLN A 77 7.11 10.01 -5.23
CA GLN A 77 5.96 10.51 -4.47
C GLN A 77 6.32 11.74 -3.62
N ILE A 78 7.41 11.66 -2.85
CA ILE A 78 7.91 12.73 -1.99
C ILE A 78 8.29 13.96 -2.82
N ALA A 79 9.03 13.78 -3.92
CA ALA A 79 9.37 14.88 -4.84
C ALA A 79 8.12 15.49 -5.49
N GLY A 80 7.10 14.68 -5.80
CA GLY A 80 5.79 15.16 -6.26
C GLY A 80 5.09 16.04 -5.22
N GLY A 81 5.02 15.59 -3.98
CA GLY A 81 4.44 16.36 -2.86
C GLY A 81 5.18 17.66 -2.59
N LEU A 82 6.52 17.62 -2.53
CA LEU A 82 7.36 18.80 -2.33
C LEU A 82 7.23 19.82 -3.47
N ARG A 83 7.07 19.38 -4.73
CA ARG A 83 6.77 20.29 -5.85
C ARG A 83 5.39 20.92 -5.76
N LYS A 84 4.36 20.18 -5.29
CA LYS A 84 3.01 20.73 -5.09
C LYS A 84 3.01 21.81 -4.00
N ILE A 85 3.61 21.55 -2.84
CA ILE A 85 3.63 22.49 -1.70
C ILE A 85 4.63 23.65 -1.95
N GLY A 86 5.82 23.35 -2.47
CA GLY A 86 6.85 24.33 -2.80
C GLY A 86 6.53 25.22 -4.00
N GLY A 87 5.67 24.74 -4.92
CA GLY A 87 5.27 25.47 -6.12
C GLY A 87 6.46 25.82 -7.02
N GLY A 88 6.35 26.92 -7.77
CA GLY A 88 7.44 27.44 -8.60
C GLY A 88 8.63 28.00 -7.81
N ASP A 89 8.48 28.22 -6.50
CA ASP A 89 9.52 28.82 -5.65
C ASP A 89 10.63 27.85 -5.24
N VAL A 90 10.35 26.55 -5.28
CA VAL A 90 11.23 25.51 -4.75
C VAL A 90 11.46 24.42 -5.80
N ARG A 91 12.56 24.57 -6.54
CA ARG A 91 13.01 23.56 -7.50
C ARG A 91 13.41 22.28 -6.75
N CYS A 92 12.67 21.20 -6.98
CA CYS A 92 12.87 19.90 -6.36
C CYS A 92 13.11 18.80 -7.42
N VAL A 93 14.27 18.15 -7.36
CA VAL A 93 14.70 17.07 -8.27
C VAL A 93 14.67 15.71 -7.56
N ALA A 94 14.40 14.65 -8.31
CA ALA A 94 14.29 13.28 -7.82
C ALA A 94 15.40 12.40 -8.42
N LEU A 95 16.26 11.78 -7.60
CA LEU A 95 17.41 10.99 -8.03
C LEU A 95 17.30 9.54 -7.55
N TYR A 96 17.05 8.60 -8.45
CA TYR A 96 16.85 7.18 -8.10
C TYR A 96 17.28 6.23 -9.24
N GLY A 97 17.40 4.95 -8.94
CA GLY A 97 17.85 3.93 -9.90
C GLY A 97 16.90 3.68 -11.07
N GLY A 98 17.45 3.27 -12.21
CA GLY A 98 16.68 2.88 -13.40
C GLY A 98 16.30 4.03 -14.34
N HIS A 99 17.04 5.15 -14.28
CA HIS A 99 17.03 6.23 -15.29
C HIS A 99 18.45 6.53 -15.80
N ASN A 100 18.53 7.17 -16.95
CA ASN A 100 19.78 7.50 -17.61
C ASN A 100 20.49 8.64 -16.87
N MET A 101 21.71 8.37 -16.39
CA MET A 101 22.55 9.32 -15.66
C MET A 101 22.75 10.65 -16.42
N ARG A 102 22.73 10.63 -17.77
CA ARG A 102 22.88 11.84 -18.59
C ARG A 102 21.71 12.80 -18.43
N ASP A 103 20.49 12.28 -18.27
CA ASP A 103 19.27 13.09 -18.17
C ASP A 103 19.19 13.75 -16.78
N GLU A 104 19.51 13.00 -15.72
CA GLU A 104 19.66 13.54 -14.36
C GLU A 104 20.76 14.61 -14.27
N VAL A 105 21.92 14.41 -14.92
CA VAL A 105 22.98 15.44 -14.99
C VAL A 105 22.51 16.69 -15.73
N ASN A 106 21.67 16.56 -16.76
CA ASN A 106 21.08 17.69 -17.45
C ASN A 106 20.05 18.45 -16.58
N GLU A 107 19.22 17.74 -15.81
CA GLU A 107 18.31 18.35 -14.83
C GLU A 107 19.05 19.11 -13.71
N LEU A 108 20.21 18.60 -13.29
CA LEU A 108 21.04 19.20 -12.25
C LEU A 108 21.84 20.44 -12.70
N ARG A 109 21.90 20.75 -14.00
CA ARG A 109 22.57 21.97 -14.53
C ARG A 109 22.02 23.26 -13.94
N VAL A 110 20.71 23.30 -13.68
CA VAL A 110 20.09 24.35 -12.86
C VAL A 110 19.91 23.74 -11.48
N VAL A 111 20.73 24.19 -10.53
CA VAL A 111 20.87 23.54 -9.23
C VAL A 111 19.54 23.58 -8.47
N PRO A 112 19.01 22.44 -7.99
CA PRO A 112 17.76 22.42 -7.23
C PRO A 112 17.97 22.90 -5.79
N ALA A 113 16.95 23.54 -5.23
CA ALA A 113 16.93 23.89 -3.80
C ALA A 113 16.71 22.66 -2.91
N VAL A 114 15.99 21.65 -3.41
CA VAL A 114 15.70 20.40 -2.70
C VAL A 114 16.02 19.18 -3.58
N VAL A 115 16.65 18.17 -2.99
CA VAL A 115 16.96 16.91 -3.66
C VAL A 115 16.32 15.77 -2.89
N VAL A 116 15.51 14.96 -3.57
CA VAL A 116 14.93 13.73 -3.01
C VAL A 116 15.61 12.54 -3.70
N ALA A 117 16.13 11.56 -2.95
CA ALA A 117 16.92 10.50 -3.55
C ALA A 117 16.88 9.16 -2.79
N THR A 118 17.20 8.07 -3.50
CA THR A 118 17.58 6.83 -2.82
C THR A 118 19.04 6.94 -2.35
N PRO A 119 19.44 6.36 -1.20
CA PRO A 119 20.78 6.52 -0.65
C PRO A 119 21.89 6.14 -1.64
N GLY A 120 21.80 4.98 -2.29
CA GLY A 120 22.79 4.55 -3.29
C GLY A 120 22.94 5.53 -4.47
N ARG A 121 21.83 6.04 -5.03
CA ARG A 121 21.89 6.99 -6.16
C ARG A 121 22.42 8.37 -5.74
N MET A 122 22.11 8.82 -4.53
CA MET A 122 22.72 10.04 -3.98
C MET A 122 24.25 9.87 -3.86
N VAL A 123 24.73 8.75 -3.32
CA VAL A 123 26.18 8.46 -3.24
C VAL A 123 26.84 8.47 -4.61
N ASP A 124 26.22 7.89 -5.64
CA ASP A 124 26.72 7.94 -7.03
C ASP A 124 26.94 9.39 -7.52
N HIS A 125 25.93 10.26 -7.37
CA HIS A 125 26.03 11.66 -7.79
C HIS A 125 27.06 12.45 -6.98
N LEU A 126 27.16 12.21 -5.68
CA LEU A 126 28.15 12.82 -4.79
C LEU A 126 29.58 12.36 -5.06
N ASN A 127 29.77 11.13 -5.55
CA ASN A 127 31.09 10.61 -5.94
C ASN A 127 31.51 11.10 -7.32
N ARG A 128 30.55 11.18 -8.26
CA ARG A 128 30.77 11.75 -9.61
C ARG A 128 30.89 13.27 -9.63
N ARG A 129 30.60 13.94 -8.50
CA ARG A 129 30.54 15.42 -8.36
C ARG A 129 29.51 16.07 -9.28
N ASN A 130 28.43 15.34 -9.59
CA ASN A 130 27.30 15.85 -10.37
C ASN A 130 26.46 16.89 -9.59
N ILE A 131 26.60 16.91 -8.26
CA ILE A 131 25.86 17.78 -7.35
C ILE A 131 26.73 18.12 -6.15
N ASP A 132 26.62 19.36 -5.65
CA ASP A 132 27.14 19.75 -4.33
C ASP A 132 25.98 19.91 -3.34
N VAL A 133 26.12 19.26 -2.18
CA VAL A 133 25.17 19.30 -1.06
C VAL A 133 25.79 19.97 0.18
N SER A 134 27.00 20.50 0.10
CA SER A 134 27.71 21.15 1.21
C SER A 134 26.97 22.38 1.78
N GLY A 135 26.09 23.00 0.97
CA GLY A 135 25.21 24.09 1.35
C GLY A 135 23.95 23.70 2.11
N ALA A 136 23.61 22.40 2.14
CA ALA A 136 22.35 21.92 2.68
C ALA A 136 22.29 22.05 4.21
N ARG A 137 21.17 22.59 4.70
CA ARG A 137 20.88 22.83 6.11
C ARG A 137 19.84 21.87 6.68
N CYS A 138 19.11 21.16 5.82
CA CYS A 138 18.11 20.18 6.21
C CYS A 138 18.44 18.79 5.64
N LEU A 139 18.39 17.76 6.48
CA LEU A 139 18.38 16.35 6.08
C LEU A 139 17.11 15.70 6.60
N VAL A 140 16.34 15.09 5.70
CA VAL A 140 15.22 14.21 6.06
C VAL A 140 15.55 12.79 5.65
N ILE A 141 15.25 11.81 6.50
CA ILE A 141 15.25 10.39 6.12
C ILE A 141 13.84 9.85 6.37
N ASP A 142 13.09 9.63 5.29
CA ASP A 142 11.75 9.08 5.31
C ASP A 142 11.83 7.55 5.33
N GLU A 143 11.02 6.90 6.17
CA GLU A 143 11.13 5.47 6.47
C GLU A 143 12.55 5.05 6.90
N PHE A 144 13.07 5.70 7.94
CA PHE A 144 14.44 5.49 8.45
C PHE A 144 14.72 4.01 8.78
N ASP A 145 13.86 3.38 9.57
CA ASP A 145 13.98 1.97 9.95
C ASP A 145 13.99 1.07 8.70
N LYS A 146 13.26 1.45 7.64
CA LYS A 146 13.24 0.71 6.38
C LYS A 146 14.53 0.87 5.59
N CYS A 147 15.14 2.06 5.62
CA CYS A 147 16.46 2.28 5.04
C CYS A 147 17.54 1.42 5.72
N LEU A 148 17.47 1.24 7.04
CA LEU A 148 18.35 0.34 7.78
C LEU A 148 18.11 -1.14 7.43
N GLN A 149 16.85 -1.59 7.40
CA GLN A 149 16.47 -2.95 7.00
C GLN A 149 16.94 -3.32 5.58
N LEU A 150 17.04 -2.35 4.68
CA LEU A 150 17.52 -2.54 3.30
C LEU A 150 19.05 -2.40 3.16
N GLY A 151 19.77 -2.23 4.27
CA GLY A 151 21.24 -2.18 4.28
C GLY A 151 21.84 -0.83 3.85
N PHE A 152 21.06 0.24 3.71
CA PHE A 152 21.57 1.55 3.25
C PHE A 152 22.33 2.35 4.33
N GLN A 153 22.71 1.74 5.45
CA GLN A 153 23.39 2.41 6.56
C GLN A 153 24.69 3.11 6.10
N ASP A 154 25.54 2.37 5.37
CA ASP A 154 26.79 2.88 4.83
C ASP A 154 26.59 4.05 3.86
N GLU A 155 25.59 3.96 2.98
CA GLU A 155 25.25 5.03 2.03
C GLU A 155 24.76 6.28 2.75
N MET A 156 23.86 6.13 3.71
CA MET A 156 23.34 7.23 4.51
C MET A 156 24.45 7.91 5.32
N GLU A 157 25.38 7.15 5.91
CA GLU A 157 26.56 7.71 6.57
C GLU A 157 27.48 8.46 5.59
N LYS A 158 27.78 7.88 4.42
CA LYS A 158 28.58 8.53 3.36
C LYS A 158 27.95 9.87 2.95
N ILE A 159 26.62 9.94 2.88
CA ILE A 159 25.87 11.17 2.58
C ILE A 159 25.95 12.17 3.74
N ALA A 160 25.64 11.73 4.97
CA ALA A 160 25.68 12.57 6.16
C ALA A 160 27.05 13.25 6.36
N ARG A 161 28.15 12.54 6.12
CA ARG A 161 29.52 13.09 6.16
C ARG A 161 29.80 14.20 5.12
N ARG A 162 29.03 14.28 4.02
CA ARG A 162 29.10 15.40 3.05
C ARG A 162 28.24 16.60 3.49
N LEU A 163 27.19 16.37 4.28
CA LEU A 163 26.18 17.36 4.70
C LEU A 163 26.63 18.18 5.93
N ARG A 164 27.77 18.88 5.80
CA ARG A 164 28.48 19.55 6.92
C ARG A 164 27.75 20.74 7.56
N ARG A 165 26.59 21.16 7.06
CA ARG A 165 25.84 22.35 7.51
C ARG A 165 24.42 22.05 7.99
N VAL A 166 24.08 20.78 8.20
CA VAL A 166 22.76 20.36 8.68
C VAL A 166 22.48 20.95 10.07
N ARG A 167 21.37 21.68 10.16
CA ARG A 167 20.79 22.26 11.38
C ARG A 167 19.41 21.68 11.71
N LEU A 168 18.72 21.15 10.70
CA LEU A 168 17.47 20.41 10.84
C LEU A 168 17.67 18.97 10.37
N MET A 169 17.48 18.01 11.26
CA MET A 169 17.40 16.60 10.90
C MET A 169 16.03 16.03 11.27
N ILE A 170 15.31 15.48 10.29
CA ILE A 170 14.02 14.81 10.51
C ILE A 170 14.17 13.33 10.14
N LEU A 171 13.85 12.44 11.08
CA LEU A 171 13.69 11.01 10.83
C LEU A 171 12.20 10.69 10.87
N THR A 172 11.70 9.90 9.92
CA THR A 172 10.33 9.35 10.00
C THR A 172 10.39 7.83 10.15
N SER A 173 9.43 7.27 10.87
CA SER A 173 9.22 5.82 10.93
C SER A 173 7.73 5.45 10.99
N ALA A 174 7.44 4.22 10.63
CA ALA A 174 6.16 3.56 10.91
C ALA A 174 6.15 2.86 12.29
N THR A 175 7.33 2.61 12.87
CA THR A 175 7.54 1.85 14.09
C THR A 175 8.03 2.72 15.24
N ARG A 176 7.70 2.31 16.47
CA ARG A 176 8.23 2.89 17.72
C ARG A 176 9.55 2.20 18.03
N GLY A 177 10.66 2.79 17.58
CA GLY A 177 12.01 2.37 17.97
C GLY A 177 12.50 3.14 19.19
N ASP A 178 12.77 2.43 20.28
CA ASP A 178 13.68 2.87 21.35
C ASP A 178 15.13 2.39 21.10
N ASP A 179 15.38 1.86 19.90
CA ASP A 179 16.66 1.30 19.47
C ASP A 179 17.81 2.32 19.45
N ALA A 180 19.03 1.81 19.57
CA ALA A 180 20.24 2.59 19.40
C ALA A 180 20.34 3.11 17.96
N LEU A 181 20.12 4.41 17.78
CA LEU A 181 20.31 5.07 16.49
C LEU A 181 21.79 5.03 16.08
N PRO A 182 22.12 4.76 14.80
CA PRO A 182 23.48 4.85 14.27
C PRO A 182 24.14 6.21 14.52
N ASP A 183 25.45 6.20 14.81
CA ASP A 183 26.23 7.40 15.17
C ASP A 183 26.10 8.57 14.19
N PHE A 184 25.90 8.29 12.90
CA PHE A 184 25.80 9.31 11.85
C PHE A 184 24.53 10.15 11.90
N VAL A 185 23.44 9.62 12.47
CA VAL A 185 22.26 10.43 12.83
C VAL A 185 22.43 11.01 14.24
N GLY A 186 23.14 10.32 15.13
CA GLY A 186 23.46 10.77 16.49
C GLY A 186 22.44 10.29 17.53
N ALA A 187 22.73 10.57 18.80
CA ALA A 187 22.06 9.93 19.93
C ALA A 187 20.53 10.17 19.97
N ALA A 188 19.77 9.10 20.25
CA ALA A 188 18.31 9.09 20.24
C ALA A 188 17.66 10.14 21.17
N HIS A 189 18.27 10.41 22.33
CA HIS A 189 17.80 11.41 23.29
C HIS A 189 17.89 12.86 22.77
N SER A 190 18.59 13.11 21.65
CA SER A 190 18.72 14.45 21.06
C SER A 190 17.54 14.85 20.17
N TYR A 191 16.58 13.93 19.94
CA TYR A 191 15.43 14.13 19.08
C TYR A 191 14.16 14.51 19.85
N ARG A 192 13.47 15.56 19.39
CA ARG A 192 12.06 15.78 19.74
C ARG A 192 11.23 14.69 19.07
N ARG A 193 10.62 13.83 19.88
CA ARG A 193 9.74 12.75 19.40
C ARG A 193 8.31 13.24 19.24
N TYR A 194 7.71 12.93 18.11
CA TYR A 194 6.28 13.08 17.83
C TYR A 194 5.72 11.71 17.45
N ASP A 195 4.78 11.21 18.24
CA ASP A 195 4.25 9.86 18.11
C ASP A 195 2.74 9.89 17.84
N PHE A 196 2.40 9.59 16.59
CA PHE A 196 1.05 9.38 16.08
C PHE A 196 0.85 7.92 15.64
N GLY A 197 1.75 7.01 16.05
CA GLY A 197 1.44 5.58 16.11
C GLY A 197 0.31 5.40 17.12
N LYS A 198 -0.76 4.66 16.75
CA LYS A 198 -1.88 4.45 17.67
C LYS A 198 -1.38 3.87 18.98
N ALA A 199 -1.66 4.53 20.11
CA ALA A 199 -1.77 3.81 21.36
C ALA A 199 -2.89 2.77 21.20
N VAL A 200 -2.62 1.50 21.53
CA VAL A 200 -3.69 0.51 21.69
C VAL A 200 -4.38 0.82 23.01
N ALA A 201 -5.29 1.79 22.97
CA ALA A 201 -6.11 2.21 24.09
C ALA A 201 -7.58 1.94 23.75
N GLY A 202 -8.23 1.09 24.54
CA GLY A 202 -9.67 0.88 24.48
C GLY A 202 -10.17 -0.11 23.43
N TYR A 203 -9.79 -1.38 23.53
CA TYR A 203 -10.77 -2.43 23.20
C TYR A 203 -11.63 -2.62 24.44
N VAL A 204 -12.90 -2.21 24.40
CA VAL A 204 -13.83 -2.43 25.50
C VAL A 204 -14.11 -3.93 25.56
N ALA A 205 -13.57 -4.60 26.59
CA ALA A 205 -13.95 -5.96 26.89
C ALA A 205 -15.46 -6.01 27.13
N GLY A 206 -16.16 -6.92 26.45
CA GLY A 206 -17.58 -7.15 26.69
C GLY A 206 -17.83 -7.52 28.16
N ASN A 207 -19.01 -7.15 28.67
CA ASN A 207 -19.43 -7.43 30.04
C ASN A 207 -19.18 -8.89 30.44
N VAL A 208 -18.22 -9.10 31.35
CA VAL A 208 -18.21 -10.25 32.25
C VAL A 208 -18.19 -9.69 33.66
N ALA A 209 -19.32 -9.83 34.34
CA ALA A 209 -19.50 -9.28 35.68
C ALA A 209 -18.68 -10.08 36.72
N GLY A 210 -17.96 -9.35 37.57
CA GLY A 210 -17.72 -9.72 38.97
C GLY A 210 -16.91 -10.99 39.27
N VAL A 211 -15.58 -10.89 39.21
CA VAL A 211 -14.72 -11.58 40.19
C VAL A 211 -13.63 -10.61 40.68
N THR A 212 -13.57 -10.39 41.99
CA THR A 212 -12.57 -9.54 42.64
C THR A 212 -11.21 -10.24 42.71
N ARG A 213 -10.13 -9.51 42.38
CA ARG A 213 -8.74 -9.94 42.63
C ARG A 213 -8.22 -9.33 43.94
N PRO A 214 -7.61 -10.12 44.86
CA PRO A 214 -6.90 -9.60 46.01
C PRO A 214 -5.49 -9.09 45.65
N ALA A 215 -4.86 -8.39 46.60
CA ALA A 215 -3.70 -7.52 46.40
C ALA A 215 -2.35 -8.24 46.15
N HIS A 216 -1.42 -7.50 45.55
CA HIS A 216 0.00 -7.86 45.44
C HIS A 216 0.73 -7.84 46.79
N GLY A 217 1.76 -8.68 46.92
CA GLY A 217 2.49 -8.91 48.18
C GLY A 217 3.58 -7.89 48.51
N ASN A 218 3.93 -7.85 49.81
CA ASN A 218 5.03 -7.07 50.38
C ASN A 218 6.41 -7.71 50.14
N VAL A 219 7.38 -6.91 49.69
CA VAL A 219 8.79 -6.87 50.14
C VAL A 219 9.22 -5.39 49.93
N VAL A 220 9.71 -4.62 50.91
CA VAL A 220 11.11 -4.56 51.39
C VAL A 220 11.18 -3.77 52.73
N VAL A 221 11.88 -4.36 53.70
CA VAL A 221 12.77 -3.79 54.76
C VAL A 221 12.69 -2.29 55.13
N GLY A 222 12.56 -1.97 56.43
CA GLY A 222 12.81 -0.63 57.04
C GLY A 222 14.04 -0.63 57.99
N PRO A 223 14.17 0.27 59.01
CA PRO A 223 13.40 1.48 59.32
C PRO A 223 14.25 2.74 59.75
N SER A 224 13.56 3.84 60.14
CA SER A 224 14.03 4.91 61.08
C SER A 224 14.80 6.15 60.52
N PRO A 225 14.79 7.34 61.18
CA PRO A 225 13.60 8.17 61.52
C PRO A 225 13.77 9.72 61.36
N ALA A 226 12.66 10.45 61.61
CA ALA A 226 12.55 11.88 62.01
C ALA A 226 12.83 12.98 60.93
N ALA A 227 12.30 14.22 60.98
CA ALA A 227 11.46 14.92 61.98
C ALA A 227 10.65 16.10 61.37
N HIS A 228 9.61 16.58 62.08
CA HIS A 228 8.93 17.91 62.03
C HIS A 228 8.47 18.54 60.67
N GLY A 229 7.33 19.25 60.55
CA GLY A 229 6.26 19.58 61.51
C GLY A 229 5.17 20.51 60.91
N SER A 230 4.02 20.60 61.60
CA SER A 230 2.88 21.57 61.60
C SER A 230 3.00 22.89 60.77
N VAL A 231 1.95 23.54 60.21
CA VAL A 231 0.73 24.11 60.86
C VAL A 231 -0.40 24.49 59.84
N VAL A 232 -1.64 24.04 60.13
CA VAL A 232 -3.00 24.69 60.09
C VAL A 232 -3.40 25.85 59.13
N GLY A 233 -4.58 25.70 58.50
CA GLY A 233 -5.62 26.75 58.28
C GLY A 233 -5.74 27.40 56.88
N ALA A 234 -6.86 28.00 56.44
CA ALA A 234 -8.28 27.90 56.83
C ALA A 234 -9.21 28.49 55.71
N SER A 235 -10.48 28.13 55.75
CA SER A 235 -11.65 28.52 54.92
C SER A 235 -11.79 29.94 54.30
N SER A 236 -12.22 30.01 53.03
CA SER A 236 -13.45 30.65 52.43
C SER A 236 -14.35 31.61 53.25
N PRO A 237 -15.31 32.37 52.63
CA PRO A 237 -15.53 32.78 51.21
C PRO A 237 -16.06 34.25 50.99
N ALA A 238 -16.51 34.59 49.76
CA ALA A 238 -17.82 35.22 49.42
C ALA A 238 -17.91 36.61 48.73
N HIS A 239 -18.98 36.76 47.89
CA HIS A 239 -19.70 38.01 47.48
C HIS A 239 -19.00 38.99 46.48
N ASN A 240 -19.69 39.78 45.60
CA ASN A 240 -21.13 39.91 45.26
C ASN A 240 -21.42 40.50 43.85
N GLN A 241 -22.63 40.23 43.33
CA GLN A 241 -23.56 41.00 42.44
C GLN A 241 -23.10 42.00 41.33
N GLY A 242 -23.79 41.89 40.17
CA GLY A 242 -23.93 42.89 39.08
C GLY A 242 -25.28 42.71 38.35
N VAL A 243 -25.92 43.80 37.86
CA VAL A 243 -27.40 43.92 37.79
C VAL A 243 -27.94 44.90 36.68
N LEU A 244 -29.16 44.65 36.14
CA LEU A 244 -30.05 45.52 35.28
C LEU A 244 -29.65 45.76 33.79
N SER A 245 -30.54 46.09 32.83
CA SER A 245 -32.01 46.38 32.80
C SER A 245 -32.64 46.17 31.38
N ALA A 246 -33.99 46.23 31.28
CA ALA A 246 -34.78 45.97 30.06
C ALA A 246 -35.38 47.24 29.39
N GLY A 247 -36.01 47.08 28.21
CA GLY A 247 -36.87 48.09 27.56
C GLY A 247 -37.54 47.57 26.27
N GLN A 248 -38.88 47.66 26.19
CA GLN A 248 -39.69 47.27 25.02
C GLN A 248 -40.12 48.51 24.21
N GLU A 249 -40.36 48.36 22.90
CA GLU A 249 -41.73 48.48 22.32
C GLU A 249 -41.80 48.15 20.82
N THR A 250 -43.02 47.84 20.38
CA THR A 250 -43.49 47.28 19.08
C THR A 250 -43.85 48.40 18.05
N PRO A 251 -44.28 48.18 16.76
CA PRO A 251 -45.05 47.00 16.28
C PRO A 251 -44.97 46.53 14.79
N ALA A 252 -45.74 45.46 14.54
CA ALA A 252 -46.50 45.13 13.32
C ALA A 252 -45.71 44.81 12.02
N THR A 253 -45.46 43.53 11.71
CA THR A 253 -46.32 42.50 11.06
C THR A 253 -46.20 42.44 9.53
N CYS A 254 -45.76 41.29 9.01
CA CYS A 254 -46.42 40.64 7.87
C CYS A 254 -46.08 39.14 7.80
N SER A 255 -47.07 38.35 7.38
CA SER A 255 -47.11 36.88 7.18
C SER A 255 -45.78 36.20 6.81
N ALA A 256 -45.33 35.12 7.46
CA ALA A 256 -45.97 33.83 7.76
C ALA A 256 -46.14 32.88 6.54
N THR A 257 -45.16 32.00 6.37
CA THR A 257 -45.41 30.58 6.06
C THR A 257 -44.33 29.75 6.76
N ALA A 258 -44.73 29.13 7.89
CA ALA A 258 -43.91 28.20 8.65
C ALA A 258 -44.16 26.76 8.17
N GLY A 259 -43.27 25.80 8.44
CA GLY A 259 -41.97 25.97 9.07
C GLY A 259 -41.22 24.65 9.24
N CYS A 260 -39.92 24.77 9.42
CA CYS A 260 -39.09 23.69 9.96
C CYS A 260 -39.35 23.58 11.46
N ALA A 261 -39.55 22.36 11.97
CA ALA A 261 -39.37 22.07 13.39
C ALA A 261 -38.05 21.31 13.54
N ALA A 262 -37.13 21.84 14.34
CA ALA A 262 -35.95 21.09 14.75
C ALA A 262 -36.36 20.03 15.79
N GLY A 263 -35.85 18.82 15.63
CA GLY A 263 -35.92 17.75 16.63
C GLY A 263 -34.64 16.95 16.55
N ASP A 264 -33.88 16.91 17.64
CA ASP A 264 -32.56 16.29 17.69
C ASP A 264 -32.61 14.80 17.37
N GLY A 265 -31.87 14.40 16.33
CA GLY A 265 -31.59 13.01 16.02
C GLY A 265 -30.08 12.82 15.91
N PRO A 266 -29.47 11.80 16.55
CA PRO A 266 -28.05 11.55 16.43
C PRO A 266 -27.74 11.12 14.99
N THR A 267 -27.12 12.00 14.21
CA THR A 267 -26.61 11.70 12.87
C THR A 267 -25.37 10.82 13.00
N THR A 268 -25.60 9.53 13.21
CA THR A 268 -24.59 8.49 12.97
C THR A 268 -24.16 8.60 11.52
N SER A 269 -22.97 9.16 11.29
CA SER A 269 -22.28 9.07 10.01
C SER A 269 -21.90 7.60 9.79
N THR A 270 -22.77 6.87 9.10
CA THR A 270 -22.54 5.47 8.77
C THR A 270 -21.41 5.41 7.75
N ALA A 271 -20.19 5.16 8.23
CA ALA A 271 -19.07 4.84 7.37
C ALA A 271 -19.48 3.70 6.42
N ALA A 272 -19.15 3.84 5.13
CA ALA A 272 -19.42 2.79 4.15
C ALA A 272 -18.81 1.47 4.65
N PRO A 273 -19.56 0.35 4.60
CA PRO A 273 -19.09 -0.90 5.17
C PRO A 273 -17.77 -1.32 4.51
N VAL A 274 -16.73 -1.47 5.32
CA VAL A 274 -15.47 -2.07 4.89
C VAL A 274 -15.82 -3.48 4.39
N PRO A 275 -15.39 -3.88 3.18
CA PRO A 275 -15.72 -5.20 2.69
C PRO A 275 -15.21 -6.28 3.62
N GLU A 276 -16.12 -7.17 4.04
CA GLU A 276 -15.84 -8.29 4.92
C GLU A 276 -15.13 -9.38 4.11
N ILE A 277 -13.81 -9.33 4.11
CA ILE A 277 -12.93 -10.29 3.46
C ILE A 277 -12.79 -11.50 4.39
N GLU A 278 -13.19 -12.68 3.93
CA GLU A 278 -13.02 -13.91 4.71
C GLU A 278 -11.53 -14.26 4.79
N ILE A 279 -11.02 -14.56 5.98
CA ILE A 279 -9.61 -14.90 6.19
C ILE A 279 -9.48 -16.39 6.49
N VAL A 280 -8.66 -17.10 5.72
CA VAL A 280 -8.47 -18.55 5.83
C VAL A 280 -7.00 -18.86 6.13
N GLU A 281 -6.72 -19.47 7.28
CA GLU A 281 -5.40 -20.00 7.60
C GLU A 281 -5.21 -21.37 6.94
N VAL A 282 -4.19 -21.50 6.09
CA VAL A 282 -3.88 -22.74 5.37
C VAL A 282 -2.56 -23.28 5.91
N ARG A 283 -2.63 -24.35 6.69
CA ARG A 283 -1.46 -24.96 7.32
C ARG A 283 -0.73 -25.88 6.36
N SER A 284 0.59 -25.75 6.34
CA SER A 284 1.49 -26.55 5.54
C SER A 284 2.48 -27.28 6.44
N ALA A 285 2.51 -28.61 6.33
CA ALA A 285 3.47 -29.48 7.00
C ALA A 285 4.93 -29.28 6.53
N SER A 286 5.19 -28.34 5.63
CA SER A 286 6.52 -28.01 5.11
C SER A 286 6.72 -26.50 5.04
N ARG A 287 7.95 -26.05 5.28
CA ARG A 287 8.37 -24.68 4.99
C ARG A 287 8.37 -24.37 3.49
N ASP A 288 8.54 -25.39 2.65
CA ASP A 288 8.26 -25.25 1.22
C ASP A 288 6.76 -25.41 0.97
N LYS A 289 6.09 -24.26 0.87
CA LYS A 289 4.65 -24.13 0.75
C LYS A 289 4.11 -24.40 -0.67
N LEU A 290 4.94 -24.82 -1.63
CA LEU A 290 4.50 -25.06 -3.02
C LEU A 290 3.39 -26.11 -3.11
N ALA A 291 3.55 -27.26 -2.44
CA ALA A 291 2.54 -28.32 -2.44
C ALA A 291 1.21 -27.84 -1.83
N ALA A 292 1.27 -27.06 -0.74
CA ALA A 292 0.09 -26.48 -0.10
C ALA A 292 -0.62 -25.45 -0.98
N LEU A 293 0.14 -24.61 -1.69
CA LEU A 293 -0.41 -23.69 -2.68
C LEU A 293 -1.12 -24.43 -3.82
N GLY A 294 -0.53 -25.51 -4.32
CA GLY A 294 -1.14 -26.36 -5.35
C GLY A 294 -2.43 -27.02 -4.87
N ALA A 295 -2.44 -27.57 -3.66
CA ALA A 295 -3.63 -28.17 -3.04
C ALA A 295 -4.74 -27.13 -2.84
N LEU A 296 -4.40 -25.95 -2.31
CA LEU A 296 -5.32 -24.84 -2.11
C LEU A 296 -6.02 -24.40 -3.41
N LEU A 297 -5.23 -24.14 -4.46
CA LEU A 297 -5.76 -23.66 -5.74
C LEU A 297 -6.63 -24.71 -6.46
N ARG A 298 -6.30 -26.01 -6.31
CA ARG A 298 -7.13 -27.12 -6.83
C ARG A 298 -8.48 -27.25 -6.10
N ALA A 299 -8.50 -27.00 -4.81
CA ALA A 299 -9.67 -27.18 -3.96
C ALA A 299 -10.66 -25.99 -4.03
N GLU A 300 -10.15 -24.76 -3.89
CA GLU A 300 -11.00 -23.56 -3.79
C GLU A 300 -11.41 -22.99 -5.17
N GLN A 301 -10.68 -23.34 -6.24
CA GLN A 301 -10.92 -22.90 -7.65
C GLN A 301 -11.30 -21.40 -7.78
N PRO A 302 -10.50 -20.47 -7.25
CA PRO A 302 -10.82 -19.04 -7.34
C PRO A 302 -10.74 -18.55 -8.79
N GLY A 303 -11.74 -17.77 -9.22
CA GLY A 303 -11.84 -17.29 -10.62
C GLY A 303 -10.66 -16.41 -11.04
N ARG A 304 -10.25 -15.46 -10.20
CA ARG A 304 -9.04 -14.65 -10.33
C ARG A 304 -8.37 -14.51 -8.97
N VAL A 305 -7.09 -14.85 -8.91
CA VAL A 305 -6.31 -14.92 -7.68
C VAL A 305 -4.93 -14.29 -7.83
N ILE A 306 -4.50 -13.55 -6.80
CA ILE A 306 -3.11 -13.08 -6.68
C ILE A 306 -2.40 -13.84 -5.57
N VAL A 307 -1.29 -14.49 -5.91
CA VAL A 307 -0.36 -15.14 -4.99
C VAL A 307 0.77 -14.16 -4.67
N PHE A 308 0.79 -13.63 -3.46
CA PHE A 308 1.81 -12.70 -2.98
C PHE A 308 3.03 -13.41 -2.39
N VAL A 309 4.20 -12.95 -2.81
CA VAL A 309 5.52 -13.38 -2.32
C VAL A 309 6.42 -12.17 -2.04
N ASN A 310 7.28 -12.29 -1.04
CA ASN A 310 8.14 -11.18 -0.60
C ASN A 310 9.35 -10.90 -1.53
N HIS A 311 9.83 -11.89 -2.30
CA HIS A 311 11.04 -11.79 -3.12
C HIS A 311 10.78 -12.19 -4.58
N ARG A 312 11.60 -11.65 -5.50
CA ARG A 312 11.48 -11.90 -6.95
C ARG A 312 11.80 -13.34 -7.30
N GLU A 313 12.85 -13.89 -6.71
CA GLU A 313 13.34 -15.25 -6.93
C GLU A 313 12.28 -16.27 -6.46
N SER A 314 11.52 -15.93 -5.41
CA SER A 314 10.34 -16.69 -4.98
C SER A 314 9.17 -16.57 -5.97
N ALA A 315 8.97 -15.41 -6.59
CA ALA A 315 7.93 -15.23 -7.61
C ALA A 315 8.23 -16.07 -8.85
N GLU A 316 9.47 -16.06 -9.33
CA GLU A 316 9.96 -16.91 -10.42
C GLU A 316 9.79 -18.40 -10.06
N ARG A 317 10.19 -18.84 -8.85
CA ARG A 317 10.01 -20.24 -8.36
C ARG A 317 8.54 -20.67 -8.31
N VAL A 318 7.67 -19.86 -7.72
CA VAL A 318 6.23 -20.18 -7.58
C VAL A 318 5.54 -20.19 -8.94
N TYR A 319 5.88 -19.24 -9.82
CA TYR A 319 5.43 -19.21 -11.21
C TYR A 319 5.80 -20.49 -11.96
N ASP A 320 7.08 -20.90 -11.90
CA ASP A 320 7.59 -22.10 -12.56
C ASP A 320 6.92 -23.38 -12.07
N TYR A 321 6.66 -23.48 -10.77
CA TYR A 321 5.94 -24.61 -10.18
C TYR A 321 4.51 -24.68 -10.72
N LEU A 322 3.72 -23.61 -10.59
CA LEU A 322 2.32 -23.58 -11.02
C LEU A 322 2.18 -23.80 -12.54
N ARG A 323 3.10 -23.26 -13.34
CA ARG A 323 3.17 -23.46 -14.79
C ARG A 323 3.43 -24.93 -15.14
N LYS A 324 4.34 -25.62 -14.44
CA LYS A 324 4.63 -27.04 -14.63
C LYS A 324 3.47 -27.96 -14.21
N GLU A 325 2.76 -27.58 -13.15
CA GLU A 325 1.52 -28.23 -12.70
C GLU A 325 0.31 -27.93 -13.62
N GLY A 326 0.48 -27.13 -14.67
CA GLY A 326 -0.52 -26.91 -15.72
C GLY A 326 -1.56 -25.81 -15.44
N ALA A 327 -1.26 -24.89 -14.51
CA ALA A 327 -2.08 -23.70 -14.25
C ALA A 327 -1.85 -22.59 -15.29
N ASP A 328 -2.89 -21.81 -15.58
CA ASP A 328 -2.76 -20.59 -16.37
C ASP A 328 -2.34 -19.40 -15.50
N VAL A 329 -1.02 -19.25 -15.40
CA VAL A 329 -0.37 -18.35 -14.45
C VAL A 329 0.40 -17.23 -15.16
N VAL A 330 0.39 -16.02 -14.57
CA VAL A 330 1.19 -14.87 -15.00
C VAL A 330 2.14 -14.41 -13.89
N LEU A 331 3.34 -13.98 -14.26
CA LEU A 331 4.33 -13.41 -13.34
C LEU A 331 4.19 -11.88 -13.29
N TYR A 332 4.36 -11.29 -12.11
CA TYR A 332 4.28 -9.83 -11.93
C TYR A 332 5.25 -9.29 -10.87
N HIS A 333 6.45 -8.89 -11.29
CA HIS A 333 7.49 -8.36 -10.40
C HIS A 333 8.26 -7.19 -11.01
N GLY A 334 9.04 -6.47 -10.19
CA GLY A 334 9.75 -5.23 -10.58
C GLY A 334 10.69 -5.35 -11.78
N ALA A 335 11.29 -6.53 -12.03
CA ALA A 335 12.21 -6.75 -13.15
C ALA A 335 11.53 -6.90 -14.53
N LEU A 336 10.19 -6.98 -14.58
CA LEU A 336 9.47 -6.95 -15.87
C LEU A 336 9.52 -5.55 -16.48
N ASP A 337 9.60 -5.46 -17.80
CA ASP A 337 9.47 -4.18 -18.49
C ASP A 337 8.03 -3.60 -18.41
N GLN A 338 7.84 -2.37 -18.86
CA GLN A 338 6.53 -1.70 -18.77
C GLN A 338 5.45 -2.38 -19.64
N GLN A 339 5.81 -2.93 -20.81
CA GLN A 339 4.91 -3.63 -21.70
C GLN A 339 4.50 -4.98 -21.10
N GLN A 340 5.48 -5.76 -20.61
CA GLN A 340 5.25 -7.01 -19.89
C GLN A 340 4.30 -6.81 -18.70
N ARG A 341 4.51 -5.76 -17.90
CA ARG A 341 3.59 -5.41 -16.79
C ARG A 341 2.18 -5.08 -17.28
N ARG A 342 2.01 -4.31 -18.37
CA ARG A 342 0.69 -4.01 -18.94
C ARG A 342 -0.02 -5.26 -19.46
N ILE A 343 0.72 -6.12 -20.18
CA ILE A 343 0.22 -7.41 -20.67
C ILE A 343 -0.23 -8.28 -19.49
N ALA A 344 0.59 -8.43 -18.45
CA ALA A 344 0.28 -9.28 -17.30
C ALA A 344 -1.02 -8.90 -16.57
N VAL A 345 -1.27 -7.61 -16.39
CA VAL A 345 -2.54 -7.12 -15.80
C VAL A 345 -3.73 -7.42 -16.71
N GLU A 346 -3.59 -7.21 -18.02
CA GLU A 346 -4.69 -7.46 -18.96
C GLU A 346 -5.03 -8.96 -19.06
N LEU A 347 -4.02 -9.85 -19.00
CA LEU A 347 -4.19 -11.30 -18.98
C LEU A 347 -4.96 -11.81 -17.75
N LEU A 348 -4.73 -11.22 -16.57
CA LEU A 348 -5.53 -11.48 -15.37
C LEU A 348 -6.93 -10.84 -15.50
N ALA A 349 -7.00 -9.60 -15.99
CA ALA A 349 -8.24 -8.84 -16.09
C ALA A 349 -9.28 -9.48 -17.02
N ASN A 350 -8.84 -10.15 -18.08
CA ASN A 350 -9.69 -10.80 -19.06
C ASN A 350 -9.87 -12.32 -18.82
N GLY A 351 -9.34 -12.86 -17.72
CA GLY A 351 -9.48 -14.26 -17.34
C GLY A 351 -8.66 -15.25 -18.18
N SER A 352 -7.70 -14.78 -18.99
CA SER A 352 -6.80 -15.69 -19.73
C SER A 352 -5.71 -16.30 -18.86
N ARG A 353 -5.38 -15.65 -17.73
CA ARG A 353 -4.50 -16.18 -16.69
C ARG A 353 -5.12 -15.90 -15.33
N PRO A 354 -5.98 -16.79 -14.81
CA PRO A 354 -6.67 -16.60 -13.54
C PRO A 354 -5.70 -16.45 -12.36
N VAL A 355 -4.47 -16.98 -12.45
CA VAL A 355 -3.47 -16.89 -11.38
C VAL A 355 -2.40 -15.85 -11.70
N MET A 356 -2.15 -14.90 -10.80
CA MET A 356 -1.02 -13.98 -10.86
C MET A 356 -0.08 -14.18 -9.68
N VAL A 357 1.21 -14.44 -9.92
CA VAL A 357 2.24 -14.47 -8.88
C VAL A 357 2.92 -13.11 -8.82
N ALA A 358 2.84 -12.43 -7.68
CA ALA A 358 3.24 -11.03 -7.56
C ALA A 358 4.11 -10.71 -6.33
N THR A 359 5.04 -9.77 -6.49
CA THR A 359 5.78 -9.15 -5.38
C THR A 359 5.08 -7.89 -4.87
N ASP A 360 5.11 -7.64 -3.56
CA ASP A 360 4.51 -6.44 -2.92
C ASP A 360 4.90 -5.13 -3.60
N LEU A 361 6.20 -4.95 -3.88
CA LEU A 361 6.73 -3.71 -4.46
C LEU A 361 6.14 -3.43 -5.85
N ALA A 362 5.91 -4.48 -6.65
CA ALA A 362 5.35 -4.32 -7.98
C ALA A 362 3.84 -4.04 -7.94
N ALA A 363 3.10 -4.74 -7.08
CA ALA A 363 1.63 -4.69 -7.03
C ALA A 363 1.06 -3.43 -6.34
N ARG A 364 1.86 -2.75 -5.50
CA ARG A 364 1.49 -1.48 -4.87
C ARG A 364 1.15 -0.41 -5.93
N GLY A 365 0.01 0.26 -5.76
CA GLY A 365 -0.45 1.32 -6.66
C GLY A 365 -1.02 0.86 -8.01
N LEU A 366 -1.06 -0.45 -8.28
CA LEU A 366 -1.58 -0.97 -9.54
C LEU A 366 -3.12 -0.97 -9.56
N ASP A 367 -3.74 -0.46 -10.62
CA ASP A 367 -5.19 -0.61 -10.82
C ASP A 367 -5.51 -2.00 -11.38
N ILE A 368 -5.62 -2.96 -10.47
CA ILE A 368 -6.04 -4.33 -10.74
C ILE A 368 -7.56 -4.37 -10.65
N PRO A 369 -8.28 -5.01 -11.60
CA PRO A 369 -9.70 -5.28 -11.43
C PRO A 369 -9.97 -6.10 -10.16
N ALA A 370 -11.21 -6.08 -9.66
CA ALA A 370 -11.61 -6.90 -8.53
C ALA A 370 -11.22 -8.36 -8.75
N ILE A 371 -10.48 -8.92 -7.80
CA ILE A 371 -10.09 -10.32 -7.74
C ILE A 371 -10.96 -11.04 -6.72
N ASP A 372 -11.10 -12.35 -6.88
CA ASP A 372 -12.00 -13.19 -6.09
C ASP A 372 -11.25 -13.75 -4.87
N ALA A 373 -9.93 -13.95 -4.98
CA ALA A 373 -9.06 -14.39 -3.89
C ALA A 373 -7.68 -13.70 -3.84
N VAL A 374 -7.12 -13.62 -2.64
CA VAL A 374 -5.71 -13.29 -2.37
C VAL A 374 -5.08 -14.48 -1.65
N VAL A 375 -3.87 -14.87 -2.03
CA VAL A 375 -3.08 -15.90 -1.35
C VAL A 375 -1.76 -15.31 -0.86
N HIS A 376 -1.56 -15.26 0.44
CA HIS A 376 -0.28 -14.90 1.06
C HIS A 376 0.58 -16.17 1.16
N TYR A 377 1.40 -16.45 0.14
CA TYR A 377 2.36 -17.56 0.18
C TYR A 377 3.51 -17.26 1.15
N HIS A 378 4.04 -16.04 1.09
CA HIS A 378 4.81 -15.46 2.18
C HIS A 378 3.92 -14.51 2.96
N LEU A 379 3.91 -14.61 4.29
CA LEU A 379 3.18 -13.65 5.11
C LEU A 379 3.80 -12.25 4.99
N PRO A 380 2.98 -11.19 5.04
CA PRO A 380 3.48 -9.83 5.18
C PRO A 380 4.04 -9.66 6.61
N GLY A 381 5.14 -8.91 6.75
CA GLY A 381 5.75 -8.67 8.06
C GLY A 381 4.95 -7.73 8.98
N ASP A 382 3.89 -7.11 8.46
CA ASP A 382 3.10 -6.10 9.14
C ASP A 382 1.63 -6.12 8.67
N ALA A 383 0.72 -5.65 9.53
CA ALA A 383 -0.71 -5.61 9.26
C ALA A 383 -1.12 -4.58 8.17
N GLU A 384 -0.26 -3.61 7.87
CA GLU A 384 -0.55 -2.59 6.85
C GLU A 384 -0.35 -3.15 5.43
N THR A 385 0.72 -3.92 5.22
CA THR A 385 0.98 -4.70 4.01
C THR A 385 -0.08 -5.79 3.85
N TRP A 386 -0.58 -6.39 4.94
CA TRP A 386 -1.77 -7.25 4.90
C TRP A 386 -2.99 -6.53 4.32
N THR A 387 -3.37 -5.37 4.88
CA THR A 387 -4.48 -4.56 4.35
C THR A 387 -4.24 -4.10 2.91
N HIS A 388 -3.01 -3.77 2.51
CA HIS A 388 -2.70 -3.34 1.14
C HIS A 388 -2.80 -4.46 0.10
N ARG A 389 -2.43 -5.70 0.45
CA ARG A 389 -2.63 -6.89 -0.39
C ARG A 389 -4.13 -7.20 -0.53
N ASN A 390 -4.86 -7.15 0.57
CA ASN A 390 -6.29 -7.47 0.63
C ASN A 390 -7.21 -6.35 0.14
N GLY A 391 -6.73 -5.10 0.04
CA GLY A 391 -7.42 -4.00 -0.64
C GLY A 391 -7.52 -4.15 -2.17
N ARG A 392 -7.24 -5.34 -2.72
CA ARG A 392 -7.43 -5.74 -4.12
C ARG A 392 -8.69 -6.58 -4.32
N THR A 393 -9.12 -7.33 -3.30
CA THR A 393 -10.46 -7.94 -3.24
C THR A 393 -11.51 -6.86 -2.97
N ALA A 394 -12.77 -7.16 -3.33
CA ALA A 394 -13.95 -6.47 -2.83
C ALA A 394 -14.06 -4.94 -3.04
N ARG A 395 -13.95 -4.47 -4.29
CA ARG A 395 -14.52 -3.17 -4.69
C ARG A 395 -16.00 -3.38 -5.08
N GLN A 396 -16.90 -2.59 -4.48
CA GLN A 396 -18.36 -2.61 -4.70
C GLN A 396 -19.05 -3.96 -4.42
N GLY A 397 -19.08 -4.38 -3.15
CA GLY A 397 -20.04 -5.38 -2.67
C GLY A 397 -19.77 -6.86 -3.00
N ALA A 398 -18.65 -7.19 -3.65
CA ALA A 398 -18.23 -8.57 -3.86
C ALA A 398 -17.53 -9.14 -2.61
N THR A 399 -17.87 -10.36 -2.22
CA THR A 399 -17.15 -11.12 -1.19
C THR A 399 -15.84 -11.66 -1.78
N GLY A 400 -14.72 -11.47 -1.07
CA GLY A 400 -13.41 -11.98 -1.47
C GLY A 400 -12.74 -12.73 -0.32
N THR A 401 -11.89 -13.71 -0.64
CA THR A 401 -11.23 -14.56 0.37
C THR A 401 -9.72 -14.32 0.39
N ALA A 402 -9.15 -14.13 1.59
CA ALA A 402 -7.72 -13.99 1.84
C ALA A 402 -7.18 -15.26 2.51
N TYR A 403 -6.51 -16.09 1.73
CA TYR A 403 -5.83 -17.30 2.22
C TYR A 403 -4.41 -16.96 2.66
N ALA A 404 -3.98 -17.45 3.81
CA ALA A 404 -2.64 -17.28 4.32
C ALA A 404 -1.99 -18.63 4.57
N ILE A 405 -0.94 -18.95 3.80
CA ILE A 405 -0.25 -20.24 3.92
C ILE A 405 0.83 -20.13 5.00
N VAL A 406 0.62 -20.83 6.11
CA VAL A 406 1.48 -20.84 7.29
C VAL A 406 2.21 -22.18 7.41
N SER A 407 3.43 -22.16 7.93
CA SER A 407 4.25 -23.34 8.21
C SER A 407 4.90 -23.21 9.60
N ASP A 408 5.51 -24.28 10.11
CA ASP A 408 6.06 -24.33 11.46
C ASP A 408 7.00 -23.16 11.81
N GLY A 409 6.53 -22.33 12.75
CA GLY A 409 7.20 -21.12 13.24
C GLY A 409 6.71 -19.81 12.62
N GLU A 410 5.79 -19.85 11.66
CA GLU A 410 5.10 -18.67 11.14
C GLU A 410 3.75 -18.46 11.84
N SER A 411 3.38 -17.21 12.07
CA SER A 411 2.06 -16.83 12.60
C SER A 411 1.47 -15.68 11.79
N LEU A 412 0.14 -15.61 11.71
CA LEU A 412 -0.55 -14.48 11.09
C LEU A 412 -0.16 -13.14 11.75
N PRO A 413 -0.22 -12.00 11.02
CA PRO A 413 0.09 -10.69 11.59
C PRO A 413 -0.79 -10.35 12.80
N ALA A 414 -0.25 -9.62 13.77
CA ALA A 414 -0.98 -9.27 14.99
C ALA A 414 -2.32 -8.57 14.69
N GLY A 415 -3.41 -9.09 15.26
CA GLY A 415 -4.78 -8.61 15.03
C GLY A 415 -5.50 -9.24 13.84
N VAL A 416 -4.84 -10.08 13.04
CA VAL A 416 -5.50 -10.91 12.02
C VAL A 416 -6.02 -12.18 12.67
N VAL A 417 -7.34 -12.39 12.62
CA VAL A 417 -8.01 -13.61 13.09
C VAL A 417 -8.57 -14.36 11.88
N PRO A 418 -8.21 -15.63 11.65
CA PRO A 418 -8.80 -16.42 10.58
C PRO A 418 -10.24 -16.83 10.95
N ALA A 419 -11.14 -16.76 9.98
CA ALA A 419 -12.50 -17.28 10.08
C ALA A 419 -12.52 -18.82 10.13
N ARG A 420 -11.60 -19.47 9.41
CA ARG A 420 -11.36 -20.92 9.45
C ARG A 420 -9.89 -21.27 9.26
N CYS A 421 -9.48 -22.41 9.83
CA CYS A 421 -8.15 -23.00 9.63
C CYS A 421 -8.29 -24.36 8.92
N VAL A 422 -7.44 -24.64 7.95
CA VAL A 422 -7.47 -25.87 7.12
C VAL A 422 -6.06 -26.44 6.95
N GLU A 423 -5.93 -27.76 6.97
CA GLU A 423 -4.67 -28.45 6.61
C GLU A 423 -4.61 -28.68 5.09
N ALA A 424 -3.43 -28.44 4.51
CA ALA A 424 -3.22 -28.62 3.07
C ALA A 424 -2.83 -30.06 2.64
N GLY A 425 -2.71 -31.00 3.59
CA GLY A 425 -2.03 -32.28 3.39
C GLY A 425 -2.82 -33.40 2.70
N ASP A 426 -4.13 -33.47 2.90
CA ASP A 426 -4.91 -34.71 2.64
C ASP A 426 -5.40 -34.87 1.19
N VAL A 427 -4.46 -34.91 0.24
CA VAL A 427 -4.77 -35.14 -1.19
C VAL A 427 -4.01 -36.36 -1.76
N ALA A 428 -3.23 -37.08 -0.96
CA ALA A 428 -2.45 -38.25 -1.41
C ALA A 428 -2.36 -39.42 -0.41
N GLY A 429 -3.52 -39.92 0.05
CA GLY A 429 -3.68 -41.32 0.46
C GLY A 429 -3.76 -41.63 1.97
N SER A 430 -4.50 -42.72 2.24
CA SER A 430 -4.76 -43.38 3.53
C SER A 430 -5.65 -42.65 4.55
N ALA A 431 -6.70 -43.35 4.97
CA ALA A 431 -7.53 -42.98 6.12
C ALA A 431 -7.00 -43.64 7.39
N ALA A 432 -6.75 -42.86 8.45
CA ALA A 432 -6.86 -43.22 9.88
C ALA A 432 -6.14 -42.15 10.75
N GLY A 433 -6.77 -41.70 11.83
CA GLY A 433 -6.12 -40.86 12.86
C GLY A 433 -7.05 -39.80 13.44
N ASP A 434 -7.44 -39.95 14.71
CA ASP A 434 -8.44 -39.10 15.36
C ASP A 434 -7.94 -37.70 15.71
N GLY A 435 -8.71 -36.69 15.31
CA GLY A 435 -8.59 -35.28 15.73
C GLY A 435 -9.60 -34.41 14.99
N PRO A 436 -10.08 -33.27 15.56
CA PRO A 436 -11.03 -32.38 14.91
C PRO A 436 -10.35 -31.48 13.85
N THR A 437 -9.66 -32.11 12.90
CA THR A 437 -8.95 -31.46 11.81
C THR A 437 -9.74 -31.72 10.53
N THR A 438 -10.45 -30.70 10.02
CA THR A 438 -11.24 -30.86 8.79
C THR A 438 -10.33 -30.71 7.59
N THR A 439 -10.18 -31.79 6.82
CA THR A 439 -9.42 -31.77 5.56
C THR A 439 -10.09 -30.81 4.57
N LEU A 440 -9.31 -30.16 3.69
CA LEU A 440 -9.84 -29.16 2.77
C LEU A 440 -10.97 -29.70 1.87
N ARG A 441 -10.95 -31.01 1.54
CA ARG A 441 -12.05 -31.70 0.85
C ARG A 441 -13.29 -31.91 1.70
N ALA A 442 -13.15 -32.37 2.95
CA ALA A 442 -14.28 -32.62 3.84
C ALA A 442 -15.06 -31.35 4.21
N HIS A 443 -14.46 -30.17 4.05
CA HIS A 443 -15.15 -28.89 4.17
C HIS A 443 -16.00 -28.55 2.93
N LEU A 444 -15.47 -28.76 1.72
CA LEU A 444 -16.15 -28.47 0.46
C LEU A 444 -17.44 -29.28 0.28
N ASP A 445 -17.44 -30.56 0.67
CA ASP A 445 -18.63 -31.43 0.62
C ASP A 445 -19.78 -30.94 1.51
N LYS A 446 -19.50 -30.13 2.55
CA LYS A 446 -20.49 -29.51 3.43
C LYS A 446 -21.10 -28.22 2.87
N GLU A 447 -20.34 -27.45 2.08
CA GLU A 447 -20.82 -26.17 1.53
C GLU A 447 -21.47 -26.30 0.14
N CYS A 448 -21.33 -27.44 -0.53
CA CYS A 448 -21.79 -27.66 -1.91
C CYS A 448 -23.33 -27.60 -2.12
N GLY A 449 -24.12 -27.32 -1.07
CA GLY A 449 -25.55 -27.03 -1.15
C GLY A 449 -25.94 -25.72 -1.85
N ARG A 450 -24.97 -24.93 -2.35
CA ARG A 450 -25.21 -23.68 -3.12
C ARG A 450 -24.46 -23.65 -4.45
N GLY A 451 -24.98 -24.42 -5.41
CA GLY A 451 -24.81 -24.28 -6.86
C GLY A 451 -23.58 -23.54 -7.42
N ARG A 452 -22.39 -24.13 -7.30
CA ARG A 452 -21.25 -23.82 -8.18
C ARG A 452 -21.15 -24.89 -9.29
N PRO A 453 -20.73 -24.56 -10.52
CA PRO A 453 -20.59 -25.55 -11.59
C PRO A 453 -19.53 -26.60 -11.22
N HIS A 454 -19.84 -27.88 -11.41
CA HIS A 454 -18.93 -28.99 -11.16
C HIS A 454 -17.78 -29.00 -12.17
N HIS A 455 -16.66 -28.36 -11.80
CA HIS A 455 -15.38 -28.52 -12.48
C HIS A 455 -14.52 -29.57 -11.77
N ASP A 456 -13.67 -30.23 -12.57
CA ASP A 456 -12.86 -31.38 -12.17
C ASP A 456 -11.83 -31.00 -11.08
N SER A 457 -12.15 -31.34 -9.81
CA SER A 457 -11.43 -30.90 -8.59
C SER A 457 -9.97 -31.36 -8.46
N ALA A 458 -9.42 -32.00 -9.48
CA ALA A 458 -8.03 -32.44 -9.57
C ALA A 458 -7.12 -31.45 -10.32
N GLN A 459 -7.65 -30.54 -11.15
CA GLN A 459 -6.85 -29.68 -12.04
C GLN A 459 -6.65 -28.28 -11.45
N LEU A 460 -5.50 -27.64 -11.72
CA LEU A 460 -5.28 -26.24 -11.31
C LEU A 460 -6.10 -25.26 -12.16
N PRO A 461 -6.36 -24.03 -11.67
CA PRO A 461 -7.12 -23.02 -12.40
C PRO A 461 -6.57 -22.75 -13.81
N ARG A 462 -7.47 -22.79 -14.80
CA ARG A 462 -7.20 -22.52 -16.22
C ARG A 462 -8.03 -21.35 -16.74
N GLY A 463 -7.51 -20.68 -17.76
CA GLY A 463 -8.21 -19.57 -18.41
C GLY A 463 -9.39 -20.07 -19.23
N VAL A 464 -10.60 -19.56 -18.95
CA VAL A 464 -11.78 -19.78 -19.82
C VAL A 464 -11.65 -19.00 -21.13
N MET A 465 -10.86 -17.91 -21.10
CA MET A 465 -10.46 -17.14 -22.28
C MET A 465 -9.00 -17.43 -22.62
N ALA A 466 -8.60 -17.11 -23.84
CA ALA A 466 -7.21 -16.91 -24.22
C ALA A 466 -7.05 -15.53 -24.85
N THR A 467 -5.87 -14.92 -24.71
CA THR A 467 -5.58 -13.61 -25.29
C THR A 467 -4.79 -13.75 -26.58
N LEU A 468 -5.29 -13.12 -27.64
CA LEU A 468 -4.56 -12.94 -28.88
C LEU A 468 -3.79 -11.63 -28.84
N TYR A 469 -2.52 -11.69 -29.23
CA TYR A 469 -1.68 -10.54 -29.51
C TYR A 469 -1.75 -10.19 -31.00
N ILE A 470 -2.01 -8.92 -31.31
CA ILE A 470 -1.96 -8.36 -32.66
C ILE A 470 -0.88 -7.27 -32.68
N ASN A 471 0.09 -7.33 -33.58
CA ASN A 471 1.21 -6.37 -33.63
C ASN A 471 0.87 -5.01 -34.29
N ALA A 472 -0.34 -4.49 -34.05
CA ALA A 472 -0.79 -3.18 -34.50
C ALA A 472 -1.72 -2.55 -33.45
N GLY A 473 -1.53 -1.26 -33.16
CA GLY A 473 -2.26 -0.49 -32.17
C GLY A 473 -2.58 0.92 -32.64
N LYS A 474 -2.56 1.89 -31.71
CA LYS A 474 -2.99 3.28 -31.97
C LYS A 474 -2.18 3.95 -33.06
N LYS A 475 -0.86 3.73 -33.13
CA LYS A 475 0.03 4.39 -34.11
C LYS A 475 -0.15 3.82 -35.52
N GLU A 476 -0.53 2.56 -35.63
CA GLU A 476 -0.96 1.91 -36.86
C GLU A 476 -2.43 2.26 -37.23
N LYS A 477 -3.05 3.18 -36.47
CA LYS A 477 -4.44 3.68 -36.61
C LYS A 477 -5.52 2.62 -36.37
N ILE A 478 -5.23 1.64 -35.53
CA ILE A 478 -6.18 0.59 -35.12
C ILE A 478 -6.97 1.04 -33.88
N SER A 479 -8.29 0.86 -33.93
CA SER A 479 -9.23 1.09 -32.82
C SER A 479 -9.79 -0.21 -32.25
N LYS A 480 -10.46 -0.15 -31.09
CA LYS A 480 -11.19 -1.30 -30.52
C LYS A 480 -12.24 -1.87 -31.48
N GLY A 481 -12.93 -0.99 -32.21
CA GLY A 481 -13.94 -1.40 -33.20
C GLY A 481 -13.33 -2.11 -34.41
N ASP A 482 -12.16 -1.67 -34.87
CA ASP A 482 -11.42 -2.35 -35.95
C ASP A 482 -11.03 -3.79 -35.53
N VAL A 483 -10.53 -3.96 -34.30
CA VAL A 483 -10.17 -5.29 -33.76
C VAL A 483 -11.40 -6.17 -33.56
N ALA A 484 -12.47 -5.65 -32.96
CA ALA A 484 -13.72 -6.41 -32.78
C ALA A 484 -14.30 -6.88 -34.13
N GLY A 485 -14.40 -5.97 -35.11
CA GLY A 485 -14.88 -6.31 -36.45
C GLY A 485 -14.01 -7.34 -37.16
N TYR A 486 -12.69 -7.26 -37.03
CA TYR A 486 -11.75 -8.23 -37.59
C TYR A 486 -11.91 -9.61 -36.95
N VAL A 487 -11.95 -9.70 -35.61
CA VAL A 487 -12.13 -10.97 -34.89
C VAL A 487 -13.49 -11.61 -35.19
N MET A 488 -14.57 -10.82 -35.22
CA MET A 488 -15.91 -11.35 -35.53
C MET A 488 -16.01 -11.79 -37.01
N GLN A 489 -15.71 -10.90 -37.96
CA GLN A 489 -15.95 -11.16 -39.39
C GLN A 489 -14.95 -12.16 -40.01
N LYS A 490 -13.73 -12.23 -39.48
CA LYS A 490 -12.63 -13.04 -40.06
C LYS A 490 -12.18 -14.19 -39.15
N GLY A 491 -12.41 -14.08 -37.84
CA GLY A 491 -12.22 -15.17 -36.88
C GLY A 491 -13.46 -16.04 -36.67
N GLY A 492 -14.64 -15.58 -37.11
CA GLY A 492 -15.89 -16.35 -37.02
C GLY A 492 -16.61 -16.27 -35.67
N LEU A 493 -16.16 -15.38 -34.76
CA LEU A 493 -16.73 -15.26 -33.42
C LEU A 493 -17.98 -14.37 -33.38
N SER A 494 -18.93 -14.72 -32.50
CA SER A 494 -20.04 -13.85 -32.10
C SER A 494 -19.55 -12.66 -31.26
N ARG A 495 -20.42 -11.67 -31.04
CA ARG A 495 -20.08 -10.50 -30.22
C ARG A 495 -19.87 -10.87 -28.74
N GLU A 496 -20.55 -11.91 -28.29
CA GLU A 496 -20.56 -12.42 -26.92
C GLU A 496 -19.31 -13.26 -26.63
N GLN A 497 -18.77 -13.94 -27.65
CA GLN A 497 -17.49 -14.65 -27.58
C GLN A 497 -16.28 -13.70 -27.56
N VAL A 498 -16.39 -12.49 -28.13
CA VAL A 498 -15.31 -11.48 -28.08
C VAL A 498 -15.28 -10.82 -26.71
N GLY A 499 -14.27 -11.18 -25.92
CA GLY A 499 -14.04 -10.62 -24.60
C GLY A 499 -13.38 -9.24 -24.65
N ARG A 500 -12.66 -8.92 -23.56
CA ARG A 500 -12.02 -7.62 -23.36
C ARG A 500 -10.99 -7.31 -24.47
N ILE A 501 -11.04 -6.07 -24.99
CA ILE A 501 -10.08 -5.53 -25.97
C ILE A 501 -9.32 -4.36 -25.38
N ALA A 502 -7.99 -4.46 -25.38
CA ALA A 502 -7.06 -3.39 -25.04
C ALA A 502 -6.22 -2.98 -26.25
N ILE A 503 -6.06 -1.67 -26.48
CA ILE A 503 -5.24 -1.12 -27.58
C ILE A 503 -4.13 -0.26 -26.96
N ASP A 504 -2.90 -0.66 -27.22
CA ASP A 504 -1.68 0.05 -26.83
C ASP A 504 -1.13 0.86 -28.02
N ASP A 505 0.09 1.36 -27.92
CA ASP A 505 0.69 2.20 -28.96
C ASP A 505 0.94 1.44 -30.28
N HIS A 506 1.50 0.22 -30.17
CA HIS A 506 1.98 -0.60 -31.29
C HIS A 506 1.38 -2.02 -31.32
N TYR A 507 0.46 -2.32 -30.42
CA TYR A 507 -0.19 -3.63 -30.36
C TYR A 507 -1.61 -3.54 -29.81
N ALA A 508 -2.37 -4.60 -30.03
CA ALA A 508 -3.68 -4.83 -29.45
C ALA A 508 -3.73 -6.21 -28.79
N LEU A 509 -4.51 -6.31 -27.72
CA LEU A 509 -4.86 -7.54 -27.03
C LEU A 509 -6.36 -7.74 -27.14
N VAL A 510 -6.79 -8.96 -27.47
CA VAL A 510 -8.21 -9.35 -27.50
C VAL A 510 -8.39 -10.72 -26.88
N ALA A 511 -9.30 -10.81 -25.91
CA ALA A 511 -9.70 -12.09 -25.33
C ALA A 511 -10.73 -12.79 -26.23
N VAL A 512 -10.53 -14.09 -26.45
CA VAL A 512 -11.41 -15.01 -27.20
C VAL A 512 -11.60 -16.30 -26.38
N PRO A 513 -12.58 -17.17 -26.67
CA PRO A 513 -12.75 -18.42 -25.93
C PRO A 513 -11.50 -19.30 -26.06
N ALA A 514 -11.01 -19.85 -24.94
CA ALA A 514 -9.72 -20.55 -24.93
C ALA A 514 -9.65 -21.74 -25.91
N ALA A 515 -10.75 -22.49 -26.03
CA ALA A 515 -10.88 -23.64 -26.93
C ALA A 515 -10.83 -23.27 -28.42
N GLU A 516 -11.17 -22.03 -28.79
CA GLU A 516 -11.26 -21.57 -30.19
C GLU A 516 -10.01 -20.78 -30.63
N ALA A 517 -9.13 -20.41 -29.69
CA ALA A 517 -8.08 -19.42 -29.89
C ALA A 517 -7.14 -19.71 -31.07
N GLU A 518 -6.67 -20.96 -31.22
CA GLU A 518 -5.80 -21.34 -32.34
C GLU A 518 -6.53 -21.33 -33.69
N ALA A 519 -7.78 -21.80 -33.71
CA ALA A 519 -8.62 -21.78 -34.92
C ALA A 519 -8.89 -20.34 -35.38
N VAL A 520 -9.18 -19.44 -34.43
CA VAL A 520 -9.34 -18.00 -34.67
C VAL A 520 -8.04 -17.41 -35.22
N VAL A 521 -6.88 -17.69 -34.62
CA VAL A 521 -5.58 -17.21 -35.13
C VAL A 521 -5.32 -17.70 -36.56
N ALA A 522 -5.60 -18.97 -36.86
CA ALA A 522 -5.47 -19.53 -38.20
C ALA A 522 -6.38 -18.83 -39.22
N ALA A 523 -7.64 -18.55 -38.86
CA ALA A 523 -8.61 -17.86 -39.70
C ALA A 523 -8.27 -16.36 -39.91
N LEU A 524 -7.68 -15.70 -38.90
CA LEU A 524 -7.27 -14.29 -38.99
C LEU A 524 -6.01 -14.08 -39.84
N ARG A 525 -5.00 -14.95 -39.75
CA ARG A 525 -3.69 -14.83 -40.44
C ARG A 525 -3.73 -14.44 -41.93
N PRO A 526 -4.58 -15.02 -42.80
CA PRO A 526 -4.64 -14.63 -44.22
C PRO A 526 -5.28 -13.24 -44.45
N HIS A 527 -6.01 -12.71 -43.47
CA HIS A 527 -6.81 -11.49 -43.60
C HIS A 527 -6.06 -10.24 -43.10
N LYS A 528 -6.28 -9.13 -43.80
CA LYS A 528 -5.74 -7.81 -43.42
C LYS A 528 -6.64 -7.11 -42.39
N LEU A 529 -6.04 -6.51 -41.37
CA LEU A 529 -6.72 -5.61 -40.44
C LEU A 529 -6.62 -4.19 -41.01
N LYS A 530 -7.75 -3.54 -41.30
CA LYS A 530 -7.81 -2.15 -41.82
C LYS A 530 -6.91 -1.91 -43.06
N GLY A 531 -6.83 -2.90 -43.96
CA GLY A 531 -5.99 -2.86 -45.16
C GLY A 531 -4.49 -3.17 -44.94
N GLN A 532 -4.05 -3.34 -43.69
CA GLN A 532 -2.68 -3.65 -43.31
C GLN A 532 -2.50 -5.15 -43.02
N ARG A 533 -1.30 -5.70 -43.31
CA ARG A 533 -0.95 -7.06 -42.86
C ARG A 533 -0.51 -7.00 -41.40
N VAL A 534 -1.09 -7.85 -40.57
CA VAL A 534 -0.74 -7.99 -39.15
C VAL A 534 -0.35 -9.43 -38.83
N ARG A 535 0.49 -9.59 -37.81
CA ARG A 535 0.81 -10.87 -37.17
C ARG A 535 -0.14 -11.03 -35.98
N VAL A 536 -0.75 -12.21 -35.89
CA VAL A 536 -1.63 -12.60 -34.80
C VAL A 536 -1.11 -13.92 -34.19
N SER A 537 -1.08 -13.99 -32.87
CA SER A 537 -0.61 -15.15 -32.09
C SER A 537 -1.34 -15.22 -30.74
N VAL A 538 -1.60 -16.44 -30.25
CA VAL A 538 -2.04 -16.64 -28.86
C VAL A 538 -0.88 -16.31 -27.90
N ILE A 539 -1.16 -15.70 -26.76
CA ILE A 539 -0.15 -15.50 -25.70
C ILE A 539 -0.15 -16.72 -24.76
N HIS A 540 0.68 -17.72 -25.06
CA HIS A 540 0.88 -18.92 -24.23
C HIS A 540 1.70 -18.66 -22.97
N ASN A 541 1.56 -19.52 -21.95
CA ASN A 541 2.49 -19.53 -20.81
C ASN A 541 3.90 -19.81 -21.36
N SER A 542 4.77 -18.83 -21.22
CA SER A 542 6.16 -18.84 -21.72
C SER A 542 7.09 -19.36 -20.64
#